data_AF-A0A958WZ63-F1
#
_entry.id   AF-A0A958WZ63-F1
#
_cell.length_a   1.000
_cell.length_b   1.000
_cell.length_c   1.000
_cell.angle_alpha   90.00
_cell.angle_beta   90.00
_cell.angle_gamma   90.00
#
_symmetry.space_group_name_H-M   'P 1'
#
loop_
_entity.id
_entity.type
_entity.pdbx_description
1 polymer ?
#
loop_
_entity_poly.entity_id
_entity_poly.type
_entity_poly.pdbx_seq_one_letter_code
_entity_poly.pdbx_strand_id
1 'polypeptide(L)'
;MIEFKIELEEKVVEDFGYANIEKFLKEFATKFQMQLAAKEMLEDFGDIDLNNDGKWKIAREEAWKDQKDFYLNAPKRPANA
;
A
#
# COMPACT_ATOMS: atom_id res chain seq x y z
N MET A 1 -14.15 24.53 3.75
CA MET A 1 -12.92 23.99 4.37
C MET A 1 -13.37 23.22 5.61
N ILE A 2 -13.02 21.95 5.74
CA ILE A 2 -13.36 21.15 6.93
C ILE A 2 -12.10 21.11 7.81
N GLU A 3 -12.24 21.41 9.09
CA GLU A 3 -11.13 21.44 10.05
C GLU A 3 -11.20 20.20 10.94
N PHE A 4 -10.08 19.47 11.04
CA PHE A 4 -9.93 18.30 11.90
C PHE A 4 -8.75 18.55 12.85
N LYS A 5 -8.98 18.43 14.15
CA LYS A 5 -7.98 18.66 15.20
C LYS A 5 -7.65 17.34 15.89
N ILE A 6 -6.36 17.12 16.13
CA ILE A 6 -5.82 15.97 16.85
C ILE A 6 -5.10 16.51 18.08
N GLU A 7 -5.42 15.96 19.25
CA GLU A 7 -4.69 16.20 20.48
C GLU A 7 -3.65 15.09 20.66
N LEU A 8 -2.43 15.48 21.01
CA LEU A 8 -1.29 14.58 21.20
C LEU A 8 -0.72 14.80 22.59
N GLU A 9 -0.16 13.74 23.17
CA GLU A 9 0.61 13.85 24.40
C GLU A 9 1.85 14.71 24.16
N GLU A 10 2.16 15.58 25.12
CA GLU A 10 3.32 16.49 25.05
C GLU A 10 4.62 15.72 24.79
N LYS A 11 4.80 14.59 25.45
CA LYS A 11 5.96 13.71 25.27
C LYS A 11 6.16 13.26 23.81
N VAL A 12 5.07 13.01 23.08
CA VAL A 12 5.16 12.63 21.65
C VAL A 12 5.68 13.80 20.83
N VAL A 13 5.24 15.01 21.15
CA VAL A 13 5.73 16.23 20.49
C VAL A 13 7.19 16.48 20.83
N GLU A 14 7.61 16.26 22.07
CA GLU A 14 9.00 16.39 22.50
C GLU A 14 9.92 15.36 21.82
N ASP A 15 9.50 14.09 21.78
CA ASP A 15 10.30 12.99 21.25
C ASP A 15 10.45 13.07 19.73
N PHE A 16 9.41 13.51 19.01
CA PHE A 16 9.38 13.47 17.54
C PHE A 16 9.45 14.84 16.87
N GLY A 17 9.03 15.90 17.55
CA GLY A 17 8.96 17.26 17.01
C GLY A 17 7.76 17.51 16.08
N TYR A 18 7.20 18.72 16.17
CA TYR A 18 6.02 19.14 15.39
C TYR A 18 6.13 18.89 13.88
N ALA A 19 7.28 19.24 13.27
CA ALA A 19 7.45 19.13 11.83
C ALA A 19 7.41 17.67 11.33
N ASN A 20 7.95 16.72 12.11
CA ASN A 20 7.95 15.32 11.74
C ASN A 20 6.56 14.70 11.90
N ILE A 21 5.84 15.08 12.96
CA ILE A 21 4.46 14.67 13.19
C ILE A 21 3.55 15.18 12.07
N GLU A 22 3.68 16.47 11.70
CA GLU A 22 2.88 17.06 10.62
C GLU A 22 3.16 16.35 9.28
N LYS A 23 4.44 16.11 8.97
CA LYS A 23 4.83 15.37 7.76
C LYS A 23 4.23 13.97 7.76
N PHE A 24 4.34 13.23 8.87
CA PHE A 24 3.79 11.89 9.00
C PHE A 24 2.27 11.87 8.77
N LEU A 25 1.53 12.79 9.40
CA LEU A 25 0.08 12.86 9.26
C LEU A 25 -0.35 13.18 7.83
N LYS A 26 0.37 14.08 7.13
CA LYS A 26 0.12 14.38 5.72
C LYS A 26 0.36 13.16 4.83
N GLU A 27 1.49 12.48 5.01
CA GLU A 27 1.82 11.26 4.26
C GLU A 27 0.81 10.14 4.54
N PHE A 28 0.40 9.98 5.79
CA PHE A 28 -0.61 9.01 6.18
C PHE A 28 -1.96 9.31 5.52
N ALA A 29 -2.40 10.57 5.51
CA ALA A 29 -3.64 10.96 4.85
C ALA A 29 -3.62 10.63 3.34
N THR A 30 -2.50 10.90 2.65
CA THR A 30 -2.34 10.52 1.24
C THR A 30 -2.41 9.01 1.04
N LYS A 31 -1.71 8.22 1.87
CA LYS A 31 -1.77 6.75 1.79
C LYS A 31 -3.17 6.21 2.08
N PHE A 32 -3.85 6.80 3.05
CA PHE A 32 -5.21 6.42 3.42
C PHE A 32 -6.20 6.68 2.27
N GLN A 33 -6.08 7.82 1.58
CA GLN A 33 -6.86 8.10 0.37
C GLN A 33 -6.61 7.07 -0.74
N MET A 34 -5.34 6.70 -0.97
CA MET A 34 -5.01 5.66 -1.94
C MET A 34 -5.58 4.30 -1.55
N GLN A 35 -5.54 3.94 -0.26
CA GLN A 35 -6.12 2.69 0.24
C GLN A 35 -7.64 2.68 0.09
N LEU A 36 -8.31 3.80 0.35
CA LEU A 36 -9.75 3.91 0.16
C LEU A 36 -10.12 3.72 -1.31
N ALA A 37 -9.44 4.42 -2.22
CA ALA A 37 -9.66 4.25 -3.66
C ALA A 37 -9.39 2.82 -4.13
N ALA A 38 -8.33 2.17 -3.62
CA ALA A 38 -8.04 0.78 -3.94
C ALA A 38 -9.11 -0.18 -3.39
N LYS A 39 -9.66 0.13 -2.21
CA LYS A 39 -10.74 -0.64 -1.61
C LYS A 39 -12.05 -0.48 -2.40
N GLU A 40 -12.39 0.72 -2.82
CA GLU A 40 -13.55 0.99 -3.68
C GLU A 40 -13.40 0.24 -5.02
N MET A 41 -12.22 0.28 -5.65
CA MET A 41 -11.96 -0.52 -6.84
C MET A 41 -12.13 -2.02 -6.58
N LEU A 42 -11.66 -2.54 -5.45
CA LEU A 42 -11.82 -3.94 -5.08
C LEU A 42 -13.27 -4.32 -4.79
N GLU A 43 -14.06 -3.42 -4.22
CA GLU A 43 -15.50 -3.61 -4.01
C GLU A 43 -16.26 -3.63 -5.34
N ASP A 44 -15.87 -2.81 -6.33
CA ASP A 44 -16.36 -2.91 -7.72
C ASP A 44 -15.98 -4.26 -8.37
N PHE A 45 -14.89 -4.89 -7.93
CA PHE A 45 -14.51 -6.25 -8.30
C PHE A 45 -15.19 -7.35 -7.46
N GLY A 46 -16.08 -7.00 -6.52
CA GLY A 46 -16.70 -7.95 -5.58
C GLY A 46 -17.52 -9.08 -6.22
N ASP A 47 -17.97 -8.90 -7.46
CA ASP A 47 -18.66 -9.94 -8.25
C ASP A 47 -17.69 -10.93 -8.93
N ILE A 48 -16.38 -10.64 -8.94
CA ILE A 48 -15.35 -11.48 -9.52
C ILE A 48 -14.55 -12.12 -8.38
N ASP A 49 -14.92 -13.34 -8.01
CA ASP A 49 -14.12 -14.16 -7.10
C ASP A 49 -12.85 -14.66 -7.82
N LEU A 50 -11.82 -13.82 -7.88
CA LEU A 50 -10.51 -14.15 -8.46
C LEU A 50 -9.86 -15.37 -7.77
N ASN A 51 -10.23 -15.71 -6.54
CA ASN A 51 -9.68 -16.89 -5.88
C ASN A 51 -10.28 -18.19 -6.42
N ASN A 52 -11.48 -18.13 -7.00
CA ASN A 52 -12.17 -19.27 -7.59
C ASN A 52 -12.35 -19.20 -9.11
N ASP A 53 -12.06 -18.05 -9.74
CA ASP A 53 -12.10 -17.88 -11.19
C ASP A 53 -10.99 -18.70 -11.87
N GLY A 54 -11.40 -19.72 -12.63
CA GLY A 54 -10.49 -20.62 -13.33
C GLY A 54 -9.68 -19.95 -14.44
N LYS A 55 -10.24 -18.93 -15.12
CA LYS A 55 -9.53 -18.20 -16.17
C LYS A 55 -8.46 -17.29 -15.57
N TRP A 56 -8.76 -16.66 -14.43
CA TRP A 56 -7.78 -15.86 -13.70
C TRP A 56 -6.60 -16.71 -13.19
N LYS A 57 -6.87 -17.91 -12.66
CA LYS A 57 -5.81 -18.83 -12.23
C LYS A 57 -4.85 -19.16 -13.38
N ILE A 58 -5.40 -19.51 -14.55
CA ILE A 58 -4.61 -19.82 -15.74
C ILE A 58 -3.79 -18.61 -16.20
N ALA A 59 -4.43 -17.45 -16.36
CA ALA A 59 -3.76 -16.22 -16.79
C ALA A 59 -2.64 -15.81 -15.83
N ARG A 60 -2.86 -15.94 -14.51
CA ARG A 60 -1.84 -15.66 -13.48
C ARG A 60 -0.67 -16.64 -13.56
N GLU A 61 -0.93 -17.93 -13.77
CA GLU A 61 0.12 -18.94 -13.91
C GLU A 61 0.96 -18.74 -15.17
N GLU A 62 0.34 -18.37 -16.28
CA GLU A 62 1.03 -18.05 -17.54
C GLU A 62 1.89 -16.78 -17.38
N ALA A 63 1.32 -15.71 -16.83
CA ALA A 63 2.06 -14.48 -16.56
C ALA A 63 3.25 -14.72 -15.60
N TRP A 64 3.08 -15.58 -14.60
CA TRP A 64 4.18 -15.97 -13.72
C TRP A 64 5.24 -16.81 -14.44
N LYS A 65 4.87 -17.77 -15.30
CA LYS A 65 5.83 -18.54 -16.10
C LYS A 65 6.72 -17.64 -16.95
N ASP A 66 6.13 -16.61 -17.56
CA ASP A 66 6.84 -15.68 -18.43
C ASP A 66 7.78 -14.75 -17.66
N GLN A 67 7.41 -14.38 -16.43
CA GLN A 67 8.14 -13.40 -15.62
C GLN A 67 9.06 -14.02 -14.56
N LYS A 68 8.89 -15.29 -14.19
CA LYS A 68 9.60 -15.86 -13.02
C LYS A 68 11.12 -15.75 -13.18
N ASP A 69 11.65 -15.90 -14.38
CA ASP A 69 13.09 -15.94 -14.60
C ASP A 69 13.73 -14.57 -14.37
N PHE A 70 12.99 -13.49 -14.64
CA PHE A 70 13.40 -12.13 -14.29
C PHE A 70 13.46 -11.95 -12.77
N TYR A 71 12.46 -12.43 -12.03
CA TYR A 71 12.38 -12.23 -10.58
C TYR A 71 13.26 -13.18 -9.76
N LEU A 72 13.41 -14.44 -10.20
CA LEU A 72 14.23 -15.44 -9.51
C LEU A 72 15.72 -15.22 -9.75
N ASN A 73 16.08 -14.65 -10.91
CA ASN A 73 17.47 -14.32 -11.24
C ASN A 73 17.77 -12.83 -11.09
N ALA A 74 16.82 -12.03 -10.60
CA ALA A 74 17.08 -10.64 -10.25
C ALA A 74 18.24 -10.60 -9.24
N PRO A 75 19.25 -9.76 -9.46
CA PRO A 75 20.32 -9.59 -8.49
C PRO A 75 19.70 -9.17 -7.16
N LYS A 76 19.92 -9.98 -6.12
CA LYS A 76 19.49 -9.62 -4.76
C LYS A 76 20.08 -8.25 -4.46
N ARG A 77 19.24 -7.24 -4.19
CA ARG A 77 19.75 -5.95 -3.71
C ARG A 77 20.66 -6.23 -2.53
N PRO A 78 21.89 -5.67 -2.50
CA PRO A 78 22.71 -5.79 -1.31
C PRO A 78 21.91 -5.23 -0.14
N ALA A 79 21.76 -6.04 0.90
CA ALA A 79 21.27 -5.56 2.18
C ALA A 79 22.32 -4.56 2.67
N ASN A 80 21.97 -3.28 2.64
CA ASN A 80 22.74 -2.13 3.11
C ASN A 80 23.70 -1.54 2.06
N ALA A 81 23.27 -0.42 1.46
CA ALA A 81 24.12 0.67 1.00
C ALA A 81 23.40 1.97 1.33
#